data_AF-A0A965IE79-F1
#
_entry.id   AF-A0A965IE79-F1
#
_cell.length_a   1.000
_cell.length_b   1.000
_cell.length_c   1.000
_cell.angle_alpha   90.00
_cell.angle_beta   90.00
_cell.angle_gamma   90.00
#
_symmetry.space_group_name_H-M   'P 1'
#
loop_
_entity.id
_entity.type
_entity.pdbx_description
1 polymer ?
#
loop_
_entity_poly.entity_id
_entity_poly.type
_entity_poly.pdbx_seq_one_letter_code
_entity_poly.pdbx_strand_id
1 'polypeptide(L)'
;MSTAVIDAPASHATVARLRAAAQAIEQIKNDAPQQFPEAASVGDAVRQGDIYIQKIDDVSATPLLYTRVLQPVFPLQLAEGNTKGSRHCLSHGNGVTVYNPIEPNSREMFSQLAEMRGVSTAEPNWRQTLRDAEWEERRANPGSSTTLLTAQDATAMLAFAGPILRLAEPNVIAHPEHGDWLLPPGTYRITYQRTVAKDNTVIRVWD
;
A
#
# COMPACT_ATOMS: atom_id res chain seq x y z
N MET A 1 -50.33 9.63 21.13
CA MET A 1 -49.52 10.67 21.82
C MET A 1 -48.27 10.88 20.99
N SER A 2 -48.13 12.07 20.38
CA SER A 2 -47.05 12.40 19.44
C SER A 2 -45.91 13.10 20.19
N THR A 3 -44.73 12.49 20.21
CA THR A 3 -43.55 13.05 20.86
C THR A 3 -42.87 13.98 19.86
N ALA A 4 -43.12 15.28 19.96
CA ALA A 4 -42.39 16.27 19.19
C ALA A 4 -40.95 16.34 19.71
N VAL A 5 -40.01 15.76 18.96
CA VAL A 5 -38.57 15.93 19.21
C VAL A 5 -38.18 17.30 18.69
N ILE A 6 -37.84 18.22 19.59
CA ILE A 6 -37.35 19.55 19.26
C ILE A 6 -35.83 19.42 19.06
N ASP A 7 -35.40 19.31 17.80
CA ASP A 7 -33.98 19.44 17.44
C ASP A 7 -33.56 20.91 17.57
N ALA A 8 -33.09 21.30 18.75
CA ALA A 8 -32.44 22.59 18.93
C ALA A 8 -31.02 22.54 18.31
N PRO A 9 -30.69 23.41 17.34
CA PRO A 9 -29.36 23.42 16.74
C PRO A 9 -28.32 23.76 17.81
N ALA A 10 -27.21 22.99 17.84
CA ALA A 10 -26.12 23.23 18.76
C ALA A 10 -25.62 24.68 18.66
N SER A 11 -25.43 25.34 19.81
CA SER A 11 -24.97 26.72 19.83
C SER A 11 -23.60 26.86 19.15
N HIS A 12 -23.36 27.99 18.48
CA HIS A 12 -22.09 28.28 17.81
C HIS A 12 -20.88 28.17 18.76
N ALA A 13 -21.08 28.48 20.04
CA ALA A 13 -20.06 28.33 21.08
C ALA A 13 -19.71 26.86 21.38
N THR A 14 -20.71 25.97 21.36
CA THR A 14 -20.50 24.51 21.51
C THR A 14 -19.67 23.97 20.36
N VAL A 15 -19.99 24.35 19.12
CA VAL A 15 -19.25 23.93 17.92
C VAL A 15 -17.80 24.42 17.96
N ALA A 16 -17.58 25.67 18.39
CA ALA A 16 -16.22 26.23 18.52
C ALA A 16 -15.38 25.49 19.58
N ARG A 17 -15.97 25.15 20.73
CA ARG A 17 -15.28 24.37 21.78
C ARG A 17 -14.94 22.96 21.31
N LEU A 18 -15.83 22.30 20.56
CA LEU A 18 -15.55 20.97 20.00
C LEU A 18 -14.41 21.02 18.97
N ARG A 19 -14.36 22.04 18.12
CA ARG A 19 -13.21 22.23 17.19
C ARG A 19 -11.90 22.47 17.92
N ALA A 20 -11.90 23.32 18.94
CA ALA A 20 -10.70 23.58 19.74
C ALA A 20 -10.22 22.33 20.50
N ALA A 21 -11.15 21.53 21.03
CA ALA A 21 -10.83 20.26 21.67
C ALA A 21 -10.27 19.24 20.68
N ALA A 22 -10.85 19.14 19.47
CA ALA A 22 -10.32 18.28 18.41
C ALA A 22 -8.89 18.69 18.00
N GLN A 23 -8.65 20.00 17.82
CA GLN A 23 -7.32 20.54 17.54
C GLN A 23 -6.32 20.28 18.68
N ALA A 24 -6.74 20.36 19.94
CA ALA A 24 -5.89 20.09 21.09
C ALA A 24 -5.56 18.59 21.24
N ILE A 25 -6.54 17.71 21.03
CA ILE A 25 -6.34 16.25 21.01
C ILE A 25 -5.38 15.86 19.89
N GLU A 26 -5.49 16.51 18.73
CA GLU A 26 -4.55 16.36 17.61
C GLU A 26 -3.09 16.76 17.93
N GLN A 27 -2.85 17.48 19.03
CA GLN A 27 -1.52 17.88 19.51
C GLN A 27 -1.01 16.96 20.64
N ILE A 28 -1.84 16.08 21.19
CA ILE A 28 -1.42 15.09 22.17
C ILE A 28 -0.80 13.93 21.40
N LYS A 29 0.51 13.89 21.44
CA LYS A 29 1.33 13.20 20.47
C LYS A 29 2.09 12.10 21.23
N ASN A 30 1.73 10.84 20.97
CA ASN A 30 2.36 9.68 21.61
C ASN A 30 3.61 9.33 20.80
N ASP A 31 4.65 10.13 21.01
CA ASP A 31 5.71 10.45 20.05
C ASP A 31 6.99 9.66 20.18
N ALA A 32 7.09 8.76 21.15
CA ALA A 32 8.33 8.03 21.33
C ALA A 32 8.68 7.33 20.01
N PRO A 33 9.84 7.63 19.39
CA PRO A 33 10.27 6.93 18.19
C PRO A 33 10.25 5.43 18.45
N GLN A 34 9.62 4.70 17.56
CA GLN A 34 9.52 3.25 17.62
C GLN A 34 10.60 2.66 16.72
N GLN A 35 11.26 1.60 17.18
CA GLN A 35 12.25 0.90 16.38
C GLN A 35 11.62 -0.37 15.83
N PHE A 36 11.70 -0.56 14.50
CA PHE A 36 11.32 -1.82 13.88
C PHE A 36 12.20 -2.93 14.49
N PRO A 37 11.63 -4.04 15.01
CA PRO A 37 12.41 -4.99 15.78
C PRO A 37 13.61 -5.52 15.00
N GLU A 38 14.82 -5.44 15.56
CA GLU A 38 16.03 -5.97 14.91
C GLU A 38 15.94 -7.49 14.71
N ALA A 39 15.25 -8.16 15.62
CA ALA A 39 14.96 -9.59 15.57
C ALA A 39 13.83 -9.96 14.57
N ALA A 40 13.25 -8.99 13.86
CA ALA A 40 12.18 -9.26 12.91
C ALA A 40 12.66 -10.15 11.76
N SER A 41 11.88 -11.19 11.49
CA SER A 41 12.05 -12.12 10.38
C SER A 41 11.32 -11.64 9.13
N VAL A 42 11.64 -12.23 7.98
CA VAL A 42 10.88 -12.03 6.75
C VAL A 42 9.41 -12.42 7.00
N GLY A 43 8.49 -11.53 6.65
CA GLY A 43 7.06 -11.69 6.89
C GLY A 43 6.54 -10.88 8.08
N ASP A 44 7.40 -10.51 9.04
CA ASP A 44 7.00 -9.67 10.18
C ASP A 44 6.59 -8.27 9.72
N ALA A 45 5.54 -7.73 10.34
CA ALA A 45 4.99 -6.44 10.00
C ALA A 45 4.65 -5.62 11.24
N VAL A 46 4.81 -4.31 11.11
CA VAL A 46 4.29 -3.32 12.06
C VAL A 46 3.27 -2.43 11.37
N ARG A 47 2.40 -1.78 12.16
CA ARG A 47 1.38 -0.87 11.66
C ARG A 47 1.74 0.57 12.02
N GLN A 48 1.50 1.50 11.10
CA GLN A 48 1.53 2.94 11.34
C GLN A 48 0.30 3.53 10.62
N GLY A 49 -0.72 3.96 11.36
CA GLY A 49 -1.96 4.49 10.76
C GLY A 49 -2.64 3.51 9.81
N ASP A 50 -2.84 3.96 8.57
CA ASP A 50 -3.44 3.22 7.45
C ASP A 50 -2.44 2.38 6.64
N ILE A 51 -1.16 2.28 7.06
CA ILE A 51 -0.17 1.42 6.41
C ILE A 51 0.35 0.30 7.32
N TYR A 52 0.76 -0.79 6.67
CA TYR A 52 1.61 -1.83 7.23
C TYR A 52 2.98 -1.76 6.59
N ILE A 53 4.02 -1.86 7.43
CA ILE A 53 5.42 -1.93 7.03
C ILE A 53 5.85 -3.37 7.27
N GLN A 54 6.05 -4.15 6.22
CA GLN A 54 6.40 -5.56 6.32
C GLN A 54 7.83 -5.79 5.84
N LYS A 55 8.64 -6.50 6.64
CA LYS A 55 9.97 -6.94 6.20
C LYS A 55 9.81 -8.07 5.18
N ILE A 56 10.45 -7.92 4.03
CA ILE A 56 10.51 -8.94 2.99
C ILE A 56 11.97 -9.31 2.73
N ASP A 57 12.18 -10.48 2.11
CA ASP A 57 13.53 -10.98 1.82
C ASP A 57 14.22 -10.08 0.78
N ASP A 58 13.64 -10.04 -0.42
CA ASP A 58 14.10 -9.21 -1.52
C ASP A 58 12.93 -8.82 -2.43
N VAL A 59 13.15 -7.81 -3.27
CA VAL A 59 12.21 -7.38 -4.32
C VAL A 59 11.94 -8.50 -5.32
N SER A 60 12.90 -9.40 -5.56
CA SER A 60 12.69 -10.58 -6.42
C SER A 60 11.69 -11.59 -5.85
N ALA A 61 11.44 -11.58 -4.53
CA ALA A 61 10.42 -12.41 -3.91
C ALA A 61 8.99 -11.89 -4.16
N THR A 62 8.85 -10.66 -4.69
CA THR A 62 7.57 -10.18 -5.21
C THR A 62 7.44 -10.52 -6.70
N PRO A 63 6.25 -10.96 -7.16
CA PRO A 63 5.98 -11.11 -8.58
C PRO A 63 6.35 -9.83 -9.33
N LEU A 64 6.78 -9.95 -10.60
CA LEU A 64 7.10 -8.87 -11.53
C LEU A 64 5.89 -7.92 -11.71
N LEU A 65 5.64 -7.09 -10.71
CA LEU A 65 4.52 -6.15 -10.59
C LEU A 65 4.99 -4.81 -10.01
N TYR A 66 6.30 -4.61 -9.95
CA TYR A 66 6.92 -3.40 -9.43
C TYR A 66 7.94 -2.87 -10.43
N THR A 67 8.01 -1.55 -10.52
CA THR A 67 8.99 -0.85 -11.33
C THR A 67 9.87 0.03 -10.47
N ARG A 68 11.18 0.04 -10.76
CA ARG A 68 12.14 0.84 -9.99
C ARG A 68 11.94 2.32 -10.30
N VAL A 69 11.81 3.14 -9.26
CA VAL A 69 11.79 4.60 -9.38
C VAL A 69 13.22 5.10 -9.50
N LEU A 70 13.57 5.70 -10.64
CA LEU A 70 14.95 6.16 -10.91
C LEU A 70 15.32 7.41 -10.11
N GLN A 71 14.35 8.28 -9.86
CA GLN A 71 14.55 9.55 -9.16
C GLN A 71 13.39 9.80 -8.19
N PRO A 72 13.37 9.10 -7.04
CA PRO A 72 12.36 9.34 -6.02
C PRO A 72 12.51 10.76 -5.44
N VAL A 73 11.37 11.42 -5.20
CA VAL A 73 11.30 12.76 -4.60
C VAL A 73 11.12 12.62 -3.10
N PHE A 74 11.91 13.38 -2.32
CA PHE A 74 11.86 13.36 -0.86
C PHE A 74 11.37 14.69 -0.26
N PRO A 75 10.68 14.68 0.90
CA PRO A 75 10.25 13.50 1.65
C PRO A 75 9.26 12.63 0.84
N LEU A 76 9.44 11.32 0.87
CA LEU A 76 8.65 10.41 0.03
C LEU A 76 7.40 9.99 0.79
N GLN A 77 6.24 10.42 0.31
CA GLN A 77 4.96 10.01 0.87
C GLN A 77 4.64 8.56 0.44
N LEU A 78 4.45 7.67 1.42
CA LEU A 78 4.29 6.23 1.21
C LEU A 78 2.83 5.81 1.00
N ALA A 79 1.88 6.65 1.41
CA ALA A 79 0.46 6.43 1.27
C ALA A 79 -0.17 7.63 0.56
N GLU A 80 -0.94 7.37 -0.49
CA GLU A 80 -1.71 8.45 -1.14
C GLU A 80 -2.70 9.06 -0.14
N GLY A 81 -2.94 10.37 -0.27
CA GLY A 81 -3.87 11.12 0.58
C GLY A 81 -3.33 12.50 0.95
N ASN A 82 -4.21 13.41 1.36
CA ASN A 82 -3.82 14.75 1.79
C ASN A 82 -4.22 15.04 3.25
N THR A 83 -4.90 14.09 3.88
CA THR A 83 -5.32 14.17 5.28
C THR A 83 -4.11 14.06 6.20
N LYS A 84 -4.28 14.39 7.47
CA LYS A 84 -3.18 14.29 8.44
C LYS A 84 -2.79 12.82 8.66
N GLY A 85 -3.77 11.91 8.73
CA GLY A 85 -3.56 10.47 8.93
C GLY A 85 -2.93 9.70 7.77
N SER A 86 -2.84 10.28 6.57
CA SER A 86 -2.21 9.63 5.39
C SER A 86 -0.75 10.06 5.15
N ARG A 87 -0.21 10.97 5.97
CA ARG A 87 1.13 11.56 5.78
C ARG A 87 2.23 10.69 6.39
N HIS A 88 2.40 9.48 5.85
CA HIS A 88 3.55 8.62 6.12
C HIS A 88 4.67 9.01 5.19
N CYS A 89 5.73 9.62 5.72
CA CYS A 89 6.80 10.18 4.90
C CYS A 89 8.14 9.55 5.25
N LEU A 90 8.83 8.98 4.26
CA LEU A 90 10.23 8.60 4.40
C LEU A 90 11.10 9.87 4.36
N SER A 91 11.87 10.08 5.42
CA SER A 91 12.51 11.37 5.72
C SER A 91 13.61 11.78 4.72
N HIS A 92 14.44 10.84 4.25
CA HIS A 92 15.56 11.13 3.34
C HIS A 92 15.81 10.02 2.33
N GLY A 93 16.50 10.36 1.23
CA GLY A 93 16.77 9.45 0.11
C GLY A 93 18.09 8.70 0.14
N ASN A 94 18.99 9.02 1.08
CA ASN A 94 20.29 8.36 1.19
C ASN A 94 20.11 6.85 1.40
N GLY A 95 20.74 6.04 0.55
CA GLY A 95 20.66 4.58 0.62
C GLY A 95 19.29 3.99 0.30
N VAL A 96 18.34 4.76 -0.25
CA VAL A 96 16.97 4.28 -0.56
C VAL A 96 16.85 3.93 -2.03
N THR A 97 16.43 2.70 -2.33
CA THR A 97 15.87 2.34 -3.63
C THR A 97 14.37 2.10 -3.48
N VAL A 98 13.57 2.77 -4.31
CA VAL A 98 12.11 2.70 -4.27
C VAL A 98 11.61 1.92 -5.49
N TYR A 99 10.62 1.06 -5.26
CA TYR A 99 9.91 0.36 -6.31
C TYR A 99 8.42 0.62 -6.14
N ASN A 100 7.77 1.15 -7.17
CA ASN A 100 6.34 1.41 -7.14
C ASN A 100 5.59 0.23 -7.78
N PRO A 101 4.38 -0.10 -7.27
CA PRO A 101 3.52 -1.04 -7.95
C PRO A 101 3.23 -0.53 -9.36
N ILE A 102 3.27 -1.43 -10.34
CA ILE A 102 2.93 -1.10 -11.71
C ILE A 102 1.46 -0.74 -11.79
N GLU A 103 1.13 0.26 -12.60
CA GLU A 103 -0.26 0.65 -12.80
C GLU A 103 -1.08 -0.54 -13.35
N PRO A 104 -2.21 -0.90 -12.72
CA PRO A 104 -3.07 -1.96 -13.20
C PRO A 104 -3.48 -1.74 -14.66
N ASN A 105 -3.51 -2.83 -15.44
CA ASN A 105 -3.84 -2.80 -16.88
C ASN A 105 -2.89 -1.96 -17.76
N SER A 106 -1.75 -1.51 -17.23
CA SER A 106 -0.74 -0.83 -18.03
C SER A 106 -0.06 -1.79 -19.01
N ARG A 107 0.53 -1.23 -20.08
CA ARG A 107 1.35 -1.99 -21.02
C ARG A 107 2.49 -2.72 -20.31
N GLU A 108 3.11 -2.06 -19.32
CA GLU A 108 4.20 -2.63 -18.53
C GLU A 108 3.77 -3.86 -17.74
N MET A 109 2.60 -3.81 -17.08
CA MET A 109 2.04 -4.96 -16.36
C MET A 109 1.85 -6.16 -17.30
N PHE A 110 1.21 -5.93 -18.45
CA PHE A 110 0.99 -7.01 -19.41
C PHE A 110 2.30 -7.51 -20.01
N SER A 111 3.30 -6.64 -20.23
CA SER A 111 4.61 -7.05 -20.72
C SER A 111 5.35 -7.94 -19.71
N GLN A 112 5.30 -7.59 -18.43
CA GLN A 112 5.91 -8.42 -17.37
C GLN A 112 5.16 -9.75 -17.20
N LEU A 113 3.83 -9.75 -17.28
CA LEU A 113 3.04 -10.99 -17.31
C LEU A 113 3.36 -11.88 -18.52
N ALA A 114 3.60 -11.28 -19.69
CA ALA A 114 4.00 -12.02 -20.89
C ALA A 114 5.39 -12.64 -20.72
N GLU A 115 6.36 -11.88 -20.19
CA GLU A 115 7.71 -12.38 -19.89
C GLU A 115 7.69 -13.55 -18.90
N MET A 116 6.91 -13.44 -17.81
CA MET A 116 6.71 -14.53 -16.83
C MET A 116 6.21 -15.82 -17.48
N ARG A 117 5.49 -15.71 -18.59
CA ARG A 117 4.91 -16.84 -19.34
C ARG A 117 5.71 -17.23 -20.57
N GLY A 118 6.88 -16.63 -20.79
CA GLY A 118 7.69 -16.86 -21.98
C GLY A 118 7.03 -16.41 -23.28
N VAL A 119 6.06 -15.49 -23.22
CA VAL A 119 5.37 -14.93 -24.37
C VAL A 119 6.13 -13.69 -24.84
N SER A 120 6.59 -13.71 -26.10
CA SER A 120 7.26 -12.55 -26.70
C SER A 120 6.28 -11.39 -26.92
N THR A 121 6.58 -10.22 -26.38
CA THR A 121 5.78 -9.00 -26.60
C THR A 121 6.04 -8.32 -27.95
N ALA A 122 6.95 -8.88 -28.77
CA ALA A 122 7.24 -8.35 -30.11
C ALA A 122 6.17 -8.72 -31.15
N GLU A 123 5.39 -9.78 -30.89
CA GLU A 123 4.34 -10.25 -31.80
C GLU A 123 3.12 -9.30 -31.80
N PRO A 124 2.56 -8.89 -32.96
CA PRO A 124 1.45 -7.94 -33.03
C PRO A 124 0.19 -8.35 -32.23
N ASN A 125 0.01 -9.65 -31.99
CA ASN A 125 -1.14 -10.25 -31.32
C ASN A 125 -0.80 -10.86 -29.95
N TRP A 126 0.35 -10.53 -29.34
CA TRP A 126 0.83 -11.16 -28.10
C TRP A 126 -0.19 -11.14 -26.95
N ARG A 127 -1.07 -10.12 -26.87
CA ARG A 127 -2.15 -10.07 -25.87
C ARG A 127 -3.20 -11.16 -26.07
N GLN A 128 -3.50 -11.51 -27.32
CA GLN A 128 -4.38 -12.62 -27.63
C GLN A 128 -3.70 -13.95 -27.30
N THR A 129 -2.42 -14.10 -27.68
CA THR A 129 -1.61 -15.27 -27.32
C THR A 129 -1.55 -15.49 -25.80
N LEU A 130 -1.42 -14.42 -25.01
CA LEU A 130 -1.43 -14.48 -23.56
C LEU A 130 -2.78 -15.00 -23.02
N ARG A 131 -3.90 -14.49 -23.56
CA ARG A 131 -5.25 -14.92 -23.20
C ARG A 131 -5.54 -16.36 -23.61
N ASP A 132 -5.07 -16.77 -24.79
CA ASP A 132 -5.24 -18.13 -25.28
C ASP A 132 -4.45 -19.12 -24.41
N ALA A 133 -3.21 -18.77 -24.04
CA ALA A 133 -2.40 -19.54 -23.09
C ALA A 133 -3.06 -19.63 -21.69
N GLU A 134 -3.62 -18.53 -21.17
CA GLU A 134 -4.41 -18.53 -19.94
C GLU A 134 -5.61 -19.49 -20.00
N TRP A 135 -6.30 -19.52 -21.14
CA TRP A 135 -7.46 -20.37 -21.34
C TRP A 135 -7.10 -21.86 -21.46
N GLU A 136 -6.07 -22.18 -22.26
CA GLU A 136 -5.59 -23.55 -22.43
C GLU A 136 -5.10 -24.16 -21.12
N GLU A 137 -4.38 -23.39 -20.31
CA GLU A 137 -3.91 -23.86 -19.02
C GLU A 137 -5.05 -24.11 -18.03
N ARG A 138 -6.01 -23.18 -17.92
CA ARG A 138 -7.22 -23.37 -17.09
C ARG A 138 -7.99 -24.61 -17.51
N ARG A 139 -8.09 -24.86 -18.82
CA ARG A 139 -8.74 -26.06 -19.36
C ARG A 139 -7.95 -27.33 -19.05
N ALA A 140 -6.61 -27.29 -19.11
CA ALA A 140 -5.76 -28.44 -18.81
C ALA A 140 -5.75 -28.80 -17.32
N ASN A 141 -5.91 -27.81 -16.44
CA ASN A 141 -5.77 -27.97 -14.99
C ASN A 141 -6.95 -27.37 -14.21
N PRO A 142 -8.18 -27.90 -14.34
CA PRO A 142 -9.38 -27.34 -13.73
C PRO A 142 -9.41 -27.38 -12.18
N GLY A 143 -8.41 -28.00 -11.54
CA GLY A 143 -8.27 -28.06 -10.07
C GLY A 143 -6.86 -27.73 -9.56
N SER A 144 -5.95 -27.26 -10.43
CA SER A 144 -4.61 -26.88 -9.97
C SER A 144 -4.67 -25.55 -9.21
N SER A 145 -4.17 -25.58 -7.97
CA SER A 145 -3.92 -24.37 -7.18
C SER A 145 -2.69 -23.59 -7.66
N THR A 146 -1.92 -24.13 -8.63
CA THR A 146 -0.88 -23.39 -9.34
C THR A 146 -1.55 -22.50 -10.38
N THR A 147 -2.34 -21.53 -9.92
CA THR A 147 -2.98 -20.56 -10.79
C THR A 147 -1.90 -19.58 -11.22
N LEU A 148 -1.49 -19.61 -12.50
CA LEU A 148 -0.67 -18.52 -13.03
C LEU A 148 -1.41 -17.21 -12.78
N LEU A 149 -0.65 -16.23 -12.31
CA LEU A 149 -1.19 -14.92 -11.98
C LEU A 149 -1.90 -14.33 -13.21
N THR A 150 -3.22 -14.16 -13.14
CA THR A 150 -3.94 -13.46 -14.20
C THR A 150 -3.80 -11.96 -14.03
N ALA A 151 -4.12 -11.19 -15.08
CA ALA A 151 -4.18 -9.74 -14.97
C ALA A 151 -5.18 -9.28 -13.88
N GLN A 152 -6.25 -10.03 -13.66
CA GLN A 152 -7.24 -9.74 -12.61
C GLN A 152 -6.68 -10.05 -11.21
N ASP A 153 -5.95 -11.16 -11.05
CA ASP A 153 -5.27 -11.48 -9.78
C ASP A 153 -4.18 -10.45 -9.46
N ALA A 154 -3.37 -10.08 -10.47
CA ALA A 154 -2.36 -9.04 -10.37
C ALA A 154 -2.98 -7.70 -9.93
N THR A 155 -4.08 -7.31 -10.56
CA THR A 155 -4.83 -6.09 -10.20
C THR A 155 -5.33 -6.16 -8.76
N ALA A 156 -5.92 -7.29 -8.34
CA ALA A 156 -6.41 -7.47 -6.98
C ALA A 156 -5.27 -7.46 -5.93
N MET A 157 -4.11 -8.00 -6.27
CA MET A 157 -2.91 -7.95 -5.43
C MET A 157 -2.37 -6.52 -5.30
N LEU A 158 -2.37 -5.75 -6.40
CA LEU A 158 -1.84 -4.39 -6.46
C LEU A 158 -2.79 -3.34 -5.86
N ALA A 159 -4.09 -3.62 -5.76
CA ALA A 159 -5.08 -2.69 -5.24
C ALA A 159 -4.77 -2.16 -3.82
N PHE A 160 -3.97 -2.90 -3.04
CA PHE A 160 -3.55 -2.53 -1.69
C PHE A 160 -2.03 -2.51 -1.52
N ALA A 161 -1.30 -2.58 -2.63
CA ALA A 161 0.14 -2.51 -2.63
C ALA A 161 0.58 -1.03 -2.57
N GLY A 162 1.43 -0.72 -1.60
CA GLY A 162 2.22 0.51 -1.61
C GLY A 162 3.60 0.25 -2.23
N PRO A 163 4.54 1.21 -2.09
CA PRO A 163 5.90 1.02 -2.57
C PRO A 163 6.65 -0.08 -1.81
N ILE A 164 7.67 -0.65 -2.45
CA ILE A 164 8.72 -1.41 -1.78
C ILE A 164 9.94 -0.49 -1.61
N LEU A 165 10.49 -0.50 -0.40
CA LEU A 165 11.67 0.26 -0.01
C LEU A 165 12.81 -0.72 0.22
N ARG A 166 13.92 -0.52 -0.47
CA ARG A 166 15.19 -1.19 -0.14
C ARG A 166 16.12 -0.16 0.48
N LEU A 167 16.48 -0.37 1.74
CA LEU A 167 17.27 0.54 2.55
C LEU A 167 18.67 -0.04 2.75
N ALA A 168 19.70 0.68 2.31
CA ALA A 168 21.10 0.36 2.58
C ALA A 168 21.56 0.87 3.96
N GLU A 169 20.88 1.88 4.50
CA GLU A 169 21.16 2.55 5.77
C GLU A 169 19.85 2.69 6.57
N PRO A 170 19.91 2.86 7.90
CA PRO A 170 18.71 3.14 8.69
C PRO A 170 17.96 4.37 8.18
N ASN A 171 16.63 4.34 8.24
CA ASN A 171 15.80 5.46 7.81
C ASN A 171 14.55 5.58 8.69
N VAL A 172 13.90 6.74 8.66
CA VAL A 172 12.72 7.06 9.47
C VAL A 172 11.51 7.24 8.58
N ILE A 173 10.42 6.54 8.91
CA ILE A 173 9.06 6.83 8.42
C ILE A 173 8.36 7.69 9.46
N ALA A 174 8.24 8.97 9.15
CA ALA A 174 7.58 9.94 10.00
C ALA A 174 6.06 9.90 9.81
N HIS A 175 5.31 10.08 10.90
CA HIS A 175 3.86 10.24 10.85
C HIS A 175 3.39 11.35 11.81
N PRO A 176 2.49 12.26 11.41
CA PRO A 176 2.12 13.39 12.26
C PRO A 176 1.28 13.00 13.50
N GLU A 177 0.61 11.84 13.49
CA GLU A 177 -0.28 11.41 14.59
C GLU A 177 0.19 10.15 15.33
N HIS A 178 1.25 9.51 14.84
CA HIS A 178 1.79 8.28 15.40
C HIS A 178 3.29 8.45 15.58
N GLY A 179 3.87 7.78 16.58
CA GLY A 179 5.32 7.75 16.72
C GLY A 179 6.01 7.32 15.42
N ASP A 180 7.15 7.94 15.14
CA ASP A 180 7.96 7.65 13.96
C ASP A 180 8.48 6.20 14.02
N TRP A 181 8.63 5.54 12.87
CA TRP A 181 9.28 4.24 12.79
C TRP A 181 10.71 4.38 12.27
N LEU A 182 11.68 3.98 13.09
CA LEU A 182 13.06 3.78 12.68
C LEU A 182 13.21 2.36 12.08
N LEU A 183 13.51 2.31 10.79
CA LEU A 183 13.77 1.08 10.05
C LEU A 183 15.27 0.83 9.95
N PRO A 184 15.79 -0.35 10.34
CA PRO A 184 17.16 -0.73 10.02
C PRO A 184 17.34 -1.01 8.51
N PRO A 185 18.56 -1.23 8.02
CA PRO A 185 18.79 -1.68 6.65
C PRO A 185 18.02 -2.97 6.33
N GLY A 186 17.46 -3.05 5.12
CA GLY A 186 16.63 -4.18 4.71
C GLY A 186 15.67 -3.84 3.58
N THR A 187 14.79 -4.79 3.23
CA THR A 187 13.74 -4.60 2.23
C THR A 187 12.37 -4.62 2.91
N TYR A 188 11.57 -3.60 2.63
CA TYR A 188 10.28 -3.39 3.28
C TYR A 188 9.19 -3.18 2.23
N ARG A 189 8.10 -3.93 2.35
CA ARG A 189 6.89 -3.72 1.56
C ARG A 189 5.90 -2.89 2.35
N ILE A 190 5.44 -1.80 1.75
CA ILE A 190 4.31 -1.03 2.26
C ILE A 190 3.02 -1.64 1.71
N THR A 191 2.04 -1.88 2.57
CA THR A 191 0.68 -2.24 2.15
C THR A 191 -0.35 -1.37 2.85
N TYR A 192 -1.46 -1.11 2.17
CA TYR A 192 -2.52 -0.26 2.70
C TYR A 192 -3.51 -1.09 3.52
N GLN A 193 -4.01 -0.49 4.60
CA GLN A 193 -5.06 -1.05 5.42
C GLN A 193 -6.34 -1.23 4.60
N ARG A 194 -6.98 -2.38 4.81
CA ARG A 194 -8.23 -2.77 4.15
C ARG A 194 -9.38 -2.69 5.13
N THR A 195 -10.56 -2.34 4.64
CA THR A 195 -11.82 -2.52 5.35
C THR A 195 -12.86 -3.13 4.41
N VAL A 196 -13.91 -3.68 4.98
CA VAL A 196 -15.04 -4.24 4.23
C VAL A 196 -16.15 -3.20 4.25
N ALA A 197 -16.52 -2.69 3.09
CA ALA A 197 -17.65 -1.77 2.92
C ALA A 197 -18.98 -2.49 3.21
N LYS A 198 -20.06 -1.71 3.33
CA LYS A 198 -21.41 -2.25 3.65
C LYS A 198 -21.94 -3.23 2.61
N ASP A 199 -21.46 -3.16 1.37
CA ASP A 199 -21.78 -4.05 0.26
C ASP A 199 -20.83 -5.25 0.15
N ASN A 200 -20.03 -5.51 1.19
CA ASN A 200 -18.98 -6.54 1.25
C ASN A 200 -17.81 -6.34 0.27
N THR A 201 -17.69 -5.20 -0.39
CA THR A 201 -16.49 -4.89 -1.17
C THR A 201 -15.32 -4.59 -0.23
N VAL A 202 -14.13 -5.08 -0.56
CA VAL A 202 -12.91 -4.73 0.19
C VAL A 202 -12.39 -3.42 -0.38
N ILE A 203 -12.32 -2.40 0.45
CA ILE A 203 -11.85 -1.06 0.08
C ILE A 203 -10.64 -0.68 0.92
N ARG A 204 -9.84 0.26 0.41
CA ARG A 204 -8.77 0.88 1.18
C ARG A 204 -9.39 1.79 2.24
N VAL A 205 -8.84 1.75 3.46
CA VAL A 205 -9.18 2.73 4.50
C VAL A 205 -8.48 4.03 4.14
N TRP A 206 -9.28 5.07 3.88
CA TRP A 206 -8.80 6.44 3.75
C TRP A 206 -9.25 7.15 5.03
N ASP A 207 -8.30 7.54 5.88
CA ASP A 207 -8.56 8.41 7.03
C ASP A 207 -8.66 9.88 6.59
#